data_AF-A0A453CM88-F1
#
_entry.id   AF-A0A453CM88-F1
#
_cell.length_a   1.000
_cell.length_b   1.000
_cell.length_c   1.000
_cell.angle_alpha   90.00
_cell.angle_beta   90.00
_cell.angle_gamma   90.00
#
_symmetry.space_group_name_H-M   'P 1'
#
loop_
_entity.id
_entity.type
_entity.pdbx_description
1 polymer ?
#
loop_
_entity_poly.entity_id
_entity_poly.type
_entity_poly.pdbx_seq_one_letter_code
_entity_poly.pdbx_strand_id
1 'polypeptide(L)'
;MMPDIFATGEVDLKKLLNSEDHELISRIKSILGPFILRRLKSDVMQQLVPKTQHVNFVSMGSEQLKAYNGAANEYRAICEARTAKSSGQYPQNLVGLIPKRQISNYFMQLRKIANHPLLIRRIYSDKDVDRIARLTYPKGAFGFECSLDRAIQALKNYNDFAIHQVLLFFFTWFLLISCFTSY
;
A
#
# COMPACT_ATOMS: atom_id res chain seq x y z
N MET A 1 -8.51 20.23 19.22
CA MET A 1 -9.67 19.79 20.03
C MET A 1 -9.42 20.26 21.46
N MET A 2 -10.44 20.73 22.18
CA MET A 2 -10.34 21.53 23.41
C MET A 2 -9.29 21.03 24.42
N PRO A 3 -8.15 21.71 24.59
CA PRO A 3 -7.12 21.28 25.54
C PRO A 3 -7.61 21.41 26.99
N ASP A 4 -8.38 22.43 27.34
CA ASP A 4 -8.70 22.74 28.74
C ASP A 4 -9.69 21.76 29.40
N ILE A 5 -10.58 21.13 28.63
CA ILE A 5 -11.55 20.14 29.16
C ILE A 5 -10.89 18.78 29.41
N PHE A 6 -9.84 18.45 28.65
CA PHE A 6 -9.16 17.15 28.71
C PHE A 6 -7.77 17.21 29.36
N ALA A 7 -7.25 18.41 29.66
CA ALA A 7 -5.98 18.60 30.37
C ALA A 7 -6.14 18.46 31.90
N THR A 8 -7.33 18.72 32.44
CA THR A 8 -7.65 18.45 33.84
C THR A 8 -7.90 16.96 33.99
N GLY A 9 -6.91 16.21 34.47
CA GLY A 9 -6.96 14.77 34.72
C GLY A 9 -7.97 14.32 35.79
N GLU A 10 -8.95 15.14 36.13
CA GLU A 10 -9.99 14.87 37.13
C GLU A 10 -11.18 14.10 36.55
N VAL A 11 -11.32 14.03 35.22
CA VAL A 11 -12.44 13.34 34.57
C VAL A 11 -12.02 11.92 34.20
N ASP A 12 -12.24 10.98 35.11
CA ASP A 12 -11.90 9.57 34.93
C ASP A 12 -12.82 8.88 33.91
N LEU A 13 -12.54 9.09 32.61
CA LEU A 13 -13.32 8.62 31.46
C LEU A 13 -13.65 7.11 31.51
N LYS A 14 -12.84 6.31 32.21
CA LYS A 14 -13.07 4.86 32.37
C LYS A 14 -14.22 4.55 33.35
N LYS A 15 -14.40 5.34 34.41
CA LYS A 15 -15.59 5.26 35.28
C LYS A 15 -16.84 5.75 34.57
N LEU A 16 -16.70 6.74 33.68
CA LEU A 16 -17.79 7.37 32.92
C LEU A 16 -18.38 6.51 31.79
N LEU A 17 -17.62 5.54 31.29
CA LEU A 17 -18.04 4.64 30.21
C LEU A 17 -18.61 3.30 30.72
N ASN A 18 -18.51 3.03 32.02
CA ASN A 18 -19.20 1.92 32.65
C ASN A 18 -20.64 2.37 32.95
N SER A 19 -21.54 1.86 32.12
CA SER A 19 -22.91 2.28 31.86
C SER A 19 -23.89 2.12 33.03
N GLU A 20 -24.54 3.23 33.43
CA GLU A 20 -25.94 3.37 33.92
C GLU A 20 -26.36 4.85 34.05
N ASP A 21 -25.41 5.79 34.06
CA ASP A 21 -25.69 7.22 34.24
C ASP A 21 -26.17 7.93 32.97
N HIS A 22 -27.49 7.94 32.75
CA HIS A 22 -28.14 8.67 31.65
C HIS A 22 -27.82 10.19 31.65
N GLU A 23 -27.63 10.79 32.82
CA GLU A 23 -27.32 12.22 32.98
C GLU A 23 -25.94 12.57 32.42
N LEU A 24 -24.96 11.70 32.66
CA LEU A 24 -23.60 11.87 32.20
C LEU A 24 -23.50 11.79 30.67
N ILE A 25 -24.22 10.83 30.07
CA ILE A 25 -24.32 10.69 28.62
C ILE A 25 -24.88 11.98 28.00
N SER A 26 -25.90 12.59 28.63
CA SER A 26 -26.47 13.87 28.20
C SER A 26 -25.43 15.00 28.27
N ARG A 27 -24.68 15.10 29.38
CA ARG A 27 -23.63 16.11 29.58
C ARG A 27 -22.52 16.00 28.54
N ILE A 28 -22.05 14.78 28.25
CA ILE A 28 -21.04 14.53 27.22
C ILE A 28 -21.56 14.93 25.84
N LYS A 29 -22.80 14.55 25.49
CA LYS A 29 -23.43 14.93 24.22
C LYS A 29 -23.52 16.45 24.06
N SER A 30 -23.83 17.19 25.11
CA SER A 30 -23.88 18.66 25.09
C SER A 30 -22.50 19.29 24.90
N ILE A 31 -21.45 18.76 25.56
CA ILE A 31 -20.07 19.26 25.41
C ILE A 31 -19.54 18.97 24.00
N LEU A 32 -19.80 17.78 23.47
CA LEU A 32 -19.29 17.35 22.16
C LEU A 32 -20.12 17.85 20.97
N GLY A 33 -21.40 18.19 21.19
CA GLY A 33 -22.34 18.66 20.16
C GLY A 33 -21.79 19.74 19.21
N PRO A 34 -21.19 20.84 19.69
CA PRO A 34 -20.65 21.89 18.82
C PRO A 34 -19.39 21.46 18.03
N PHE A 35 -18.73 20.37 18.42
CA PHE A 35 -17.51 19.89 17.78
C PHE A 35 -17.75 18.69 16.84
N ILE A 36 -18.94 18.09 16.87
CA ILE A 36 -19.29 16.93 16.05
C ILE A 36 -20.43 17.31 15.13
N LEU A 37 -20.13 17.47 13.84
CA LEU A 37 -21.17 17.57 12.82
C LEU A 37 -21.64 16.16 12.43
N ARG A 38 -22.87 15.82 12.83
CA ARG A 38 -23.53 14.56 12.44
C ARG A 38 -24.88 14.86 11.79
N ARG A 39 -25.08 14.41 10.55
CA ARG A 39 -26.37 14.46 9.84
C ARG A 39 -26.69 13.07 9.29
N LEU A 40 -27.97 12.70 9.26
CA LEU A 40 -28.38 11.45 8.64
C LEU A 40 -28.49 11.63 7.14
N LYS A 41 -28.31 10.53 6.40
CA LYS A 41 -28.54 10.52 4.95
C LYS A 41 -29.98 10.94 4.63
N SER A 42 -30.97 10.56 5.43
CA SER A 42 -32.38 11.01 5.29
C SER A 42 -32.51 12.53 5.24
N ASP A 43 -31.74 13.24 6.08
CA ASP A 43 -31.89 14.68 6.29
C ASP A 43 -31.18 15.51 5.21
N VAL A 44 -30.39 14.86 4.35
CA VAL A 44 -29.51 15.51 3.37
C VAL A 44 -29.77 14.99 1.95
N MET A 45 -30.18 13.73 1.80
CA MET A 45 -30.36 13.10 0.48
C MET A 45 -31.46 13.76 -0.37
N GLN A 46 -32.43 14.47 0.21
CA GLN A 46 -33.42 15.23 -0.57
C GLN A 46 -32.79 16.37 -1.39
N GLN A 47 -31.59 16.84 -1.01
CA GLN A 47 -30.87 17.94 -1.65
C GLN A 47 -29.78 17.45 -2.63
N LEU A 48 -29.52 16.14 -2.70
CA LEU A 48 -28.47 15.55 -3.54
C LEU A 48 -29.04 14.55 -4.54
N VAL A 49 -28.45 14.51 -5.73
CA VAL A 49 -28.73 13.48 -6.73
C VAL A 49 -28.42 12.10 -6.15
N PRO A 50 -29.27 11.08 -6.37
CA PRO A 50 -29.04 9.73 -5.86
C PRO A 50 -27.73 9.15 -6.41
N LYS A 51 -26.91 8.61 -5.51
CA LYS A 51 -25.67 7.91 -5.89
C LYS A 51 -26.02 6.62 -6.62
N THR A 52 -25.74 6.56 -7.92
CA THR A 52 -25.82 5.31 -8.70
C THR A 52 -24.46 4.61 -8.68
N GLN A 53 -24.44 3.31 -8.39
CA GLN A 53 -23.21 2.51 -8.35
C GLN A 53 -23.36 1.30 -9.27
N HIS A 54 -22.44 1.16 -10.23
CA HIS A 54 -22.32 0.01 -11.10
C HIS A 54 -21.09 -0.80 -10.72
N VAL A 55 -21.20 -2.13 -10.74
CA VAL A 55 -20.10 -3.06 -10.47
C VAL A 55 -19.85 -3.87 -11.74
N ASN A 56 -18.69 -3.64 -12.36
CA ASN A 56 -18.28 -4.33 -13.58
C ASN A 56 -17.19 -5.34 -13.25
N PHE A 57 -17.38 -6.59 -13.69
CA PHE A 57 -16.37 -7.63 -13.57
C PHE A 57 -15.47 -7.63 -14.80
N VAL A 58 -14.15 -7.66 -14.59
CA VAL A 58 -13.15 -7.59 -15.65
C VAL A 58 -12.24 -8.81 -15.56
N SER A 59 -12.00 -9.46 -16.70
CA SER A 59 -11.07 -10.58 -16.82
C SER A 59 -9.62 -10.09 -16.89
N MET A 60 -8.69 -10.81 -16.27
CA MET A 60 -7.25 -10.52 -16.38
C MET A 60 -6.71 -10.87 -17.77
N GLY A 61 -5.77 -10.05 -18.28
CA GLY A 61 -5.03 -10.36 -19.50
C GLY A 61 -4.10 -11.57 -19.33
N SER A 62 -3.60 -12.15 -20.43
CA SER A 62 -2.81 -13.39 -20.38
C SER A 62 -1.53 -13.26 -19.53
N GLU A 63 -0.79 -12.16 -19.69
CA GLU A 63 0.44 -11.89 -18.96
C GLU A 63 0.17 -11.63 -17.46
N GLN A 64 -0.88 -10.87 -17.19
CA GLN A 64 -1.35 -10.57 -15.84
C GLN A 64 -1.79 -11.84 -15.11
N LEU A 65 -2.55 -12.70 -15.78
CA LEU A 65 -3.02 -13.97 -15.25
C LEU A 65 -1.86 -14.93 -14.95
N LYS A 66 -0.86 -15.01 -15.84
CA LYS A 66 0.38 -15.78 -15.60
C LYS A 66 1.11 -15.30 -14.35
N ALA A 67 1.31 -13.99 -14.22
CA ALA A 67 1.96 -13.41 -13.05
C ALA A 67 1.14 -13.65 -11.76
N TYR A 68 -0.18 -13.51 -11.83
CA TYR A 68 -1.08 -13.71 -10.71
C TYR A 68 -1.05 -15.16 -10.22
N ASN A 69 -1.16 -16.12 -11.13
CA ASN A 69 -1.10 -17.54 -10.81
C ASN A 69 0.28 -17.94 -10.27
N GLY A 70 1.37 -17.39 -10.82
CA GLY A 70 2.71 -17.59 -10.29
C GLY A 70 2.82 -17.17 -8.82
N ALA A 71 2.41 -15.95 -8.50
CA ALA A 71 2.43 -15.44 -7.12
C ALA A 71 1.50 -16.23 -6.17
N ALA A 72 0.32 -16.64 -6.65
CA ALA A 72 -0.60 -17.47 -5.87
C ALA A 72 -0.04 -18.86 -5.57
N ASN A 73 0.65 -19.47 -6.55
CA ASN A 73 1.27 -20.78 -6.38
C ASN A 73 2.50 -20.71 -5.47
N GLU A 74 3.30 -19.65 -5.55
CA GLU A 74 4.40 -19.40 -4.62
C GLU A 74 3.89 -19.32 -3.18
N TYR A 75 2.80 -18.58 -2.95
CA TYR A 75 2.14 -18.53 -1.65
C TYR A 75 1.72 -19.92 -1.16
N ARG A 76 1.03 -20.71 -2.00
CA ARG A 76 0.61 -22.08 -1.66
C ARG A 76 1.79 -22.97 -1.29
N ALA A 77 2.87 -22.94 -2.09
CA ALA A 77 4.07 -23.73 -1.83
C ALA A 77 4.72 -23.37 -0.48
N ILE A 78 4.74 -22.08 -0.11
CA ILE A 78 5.26 -21.63 1.19
C ILE A 78 4.38 -22.10 2.35
N CYS A 79 3.05 -22.09 2.17
CA CYS A 79 2.11 -22.64 3.15
C CYS A 79 2.38 -24.13 3.37
N GLU A 80 2.45 -24.91 2.30
CA GLU A 80 2.68 -26.36 2.31
C GLU A 80 4.02 -26.72 2.96
N ALA A 81 5.10 -26.02 2.58
CA ALA A 81 6.43 -26.23 3.15
C ALA A 81 6.50 -25.97 4.66
N ARG A 82 5.63 -25.11 5.21
CA ARG A 82 5.55 -24.89 6.67
C ARG A 82 4.71 -25.94 7.35
N THR A 83 3.59 -26.34 6.76
CA THR A 83 2.75 -27.42 7.28
C THR A 83 3.54 -28.73 7.40
N ALA A 84 4.39 -29.04 6.41
CA ALA A 84 5.25 -30.23 6.43
C ALA A 84 6.30 -30.21 7.57
N LYS A 85 6.75 -29.02 8.01
CA LYS A 85 7.71 -28.87 9.13
C LYS A 85 7.03 -28.92 10.50
N SER A 86 5.71 -28.77 10.56
CA SER A 86 4.91 -28.78 11.79
C SER A 86 4.16 -30.11 11.97
N SER A 87 4.81 -31.23 11.61
CA SER A 87 4.26 -32.57 11.74
C SER A 87 4.01 -32.92 13.21
N GLY A 88 2.75 -32.80 13.65
CA GLY A 88 2.29 -33.28 14.95
C GLY A 88 0.84 -32.92 15.29
N GLN A 89 0.32 -31.81 14.77
CA GLN A 89 -1.10 -31.43 14.96
C GLN A 89 -1.62 -30.87 13.65
N TYR A 90 -2.59 -31.56 13.03
CA TYR A 90 -3.44 -30.97 12.00
C TYR A 90 -4.18 -29.79 12.63
N PRO A 91 -3.84 -28.53 12.34
CA PRO A 91 -4.66 -27.45 12.81
C PRO A 91 -5.81 -27.33 11.82
N GLN A 92 -7.04 -27.52 12.26
CA GLN A 92 -8.24 -27.19 11.50
C GLN A 92 -8.32 -25.68 11.12
N ASN A 93 -7.30 -24.89 11.41
CA ASN A 93 -7.19 -23.47 11.18
C ASN A 93 -5.89 -23.12 10.43
N LEU A 94 -5.96 -23.02 9.10
CA LEU A 94 -4.87 -22.51 8.24
C LEU A 94 -4.37 -21.10 8.65
N VAL A 95 -5.20 -20.36 9.39
CA VAL A 95 -4.97 -18.98 9.84
C VAL A 95 -3.84 -18.87 10.89
N GLY A 96 -3.48 -19.98 11.57
CA GLY A 96 -2.44 -19.99 12.61
C GLY A 96 -1.02 -20.29 12.12
N LEU A 97 -0.86 -20.86 10.92
CA LEU A 97 0.43 -21.38 10.41
C LEU A 97 1.35 -20.28 9.86
N ILE A 98 0.80 -19.12 9.50
CA ILE A 98 1.53 -18.03 8.85
C ILE A 98 1.33 -16.74 9.65
N PRO A 99 2.39 -16.01 10.02
CA PRO A 99 2.27 -14.72 10.65
C PRO A 99 1.36 -13.79 9.84
N LYS A 100 0.38 -13.16 10.50
CA LYS A 100 -0.60 -12.25 9.86
C LYS A 100 0.04 -11.20 8.94
N ARG A 101 1.23 -10.70 9.32
CA ARG A 101 2.02 -9.74 8.53
C ARG A 101 2.45 -10.30 7.17
N GLN A 102 2.82 -11.57 7.11
CA GLN A 102 3.23 -12.22 5.86
C GLN A 102 2.02 -12.43 4.95
N ILE A 103 0.86 -12.85 5.51
CA ILE A 103 -0.39 -13.00 4.76
C ILE A 103 -0.80 -11.68 4.10
N SER A 104 -0.75 -10.57 4.86
CA SER A 104 -1.06 -9.24 4.33
C SER A 104 -0.15 -8.88 3.14
N ASN A 105 1.15 -9.17 3.24
CA ASN A 105 2.09 -8.89 2.15
C ASN A 105 1.75 -9.65 0.86
N TYR A 106 1.34 -10.93 0.94
CA TYR A 106 0.95 -11.70 -0.25
C TYR A 106 -0.32 -11.14 -0.90
N PHE A 107 -1.34 -10.81 -0.11
CA PHE A 107 -2.56 -10.17 -0.65
C PHE A 107 -2.26 -8.81 -1.28
N MET A 108 -1.32 -8.05 -0.72
CA MET A 108 -0.88 -6.81 -1.33
C MET A 108 -0.21 -7.03 -2.69
N GLN A 109 0.60 -8.08 -2.85
CA GLN A 109 1.19 -8.42 -4.15
C GLN A 109 0.11 -8.85 -5.16
N LEU A 110 -0.83 -9.71 -4.76
CA LEU A 110 -1.94 -10.12 -5.63
C LEU A 110 -2.79 -8.91 -6.09
N ARG A 111 -3.06 -7.95 -5.19
CA ARG A 111 -3.75 -6.70 -5.54
C ARG A 111 -2.95 -5.85 -6.54
N LYS A 112 -1.62 -5.74 -6.37
CA LYS A 112 -0.75 -5.03 -7.32
C LYS A 112 -0.85 -5.65 -8.70
N ILE A 113 -0.73 -6.98 -8.80
CA ILE A 113 -0.81 -7.70 -10.07
C ILE A 113 -2.20 -7.55 -10.70
N ALA A 114 -3.28 -7.66 -9.90
CA ALA A 114 -4.65 -7.48 -10.35
C ALA A 114 -4.94 -6.07 -10.89
N ASN A 115 -4.22 -5.05 -10.42
CA ASN A 115 -4.27 -3.71 -11.01
C ASN A 115 -3.42 -3.62 -12.27
N HIS A 116 -2.13 -3.98 -12.20
CA HIS A 116 -1.23 -3.96 -13.35
C HIS A 116 0.04 -4.81 -13.13
N PRO A 117 0.49 -5.63 -14.11
CA PRO A 117 1.66 -6.50 -13.96
C PRO A 117 2.98 -5.75 -13.73
N LEU A 118 3.13 -4.49 -14.19
CA LEU A 118 4.36 -3.69 -13.98
C LEU A 118 4.52 -3.12 -12.56
N LEU A 119 3.52 -3.28 -11.68
CA LEU A 119 3.62 -2.82 -10.29
C LEU A 119 4.43 -3.79 -9.40
N ILE A 120 4.74 -4.97 -9.93
CA ILE A 120 5.67 -5.92 -9.34
C ILE A 120 6.98 -5.93 -10.13
N ARG A 121 8.03 -6.45 -9.52
CA ARG A 121 9.34 -6.60 -10.16
C ARG A 121 9.43 -7.98 -10.81
N ARG A 122 9.36 -8.04 -12.13
CA ARG A 122 9.33 -9.26 -12.94
C ARG A 122 10.24 -9.20 -14.16
N ILE A 123 10.45 -8.01 -14.72
CA ILE A 123 11.22 -7.76 -15.94
C ILE A 123 12.69 -7.49 -15.60
N TYR A 124 12.96 -6.65 -14.60
CA TYR A 124 14.33 -6.23 -14.27
C TYR A 124 14.92 -7.05 -13.11
N SER A 125 15.94 -7.87 -13.40
CA SER A 125 16.67 -8.64 -12.37
C SER A 125 17.56 -7.72 -11.51
N ASP A 126 18.05 -8.22 -10.37
CA ASP A 126 19.03 -7.47 -9.55
C ASP A 126 20.31 -7.10 -10.29
N LYS A 127 20.77 -7.97 -11.20
CA LYS A 127 21.91 -7.67 -12.08
C LYS A 127 21.60 -6.54 -13.05
N ASP A 128 20.37 -6.49 -13.58
CA ASP A 128 19.96 -5.43 -14.49
C ASP A 128 19.86 -4.10 -13.76
N VAL A 129 19.28 -4.09 -12.55
CA VAL A 129 19.20 -2.90 -11.70
C VAL A 129 20.58 -2.37 -11.35
N ASP A 130 21.52 -3.25 -11.02
CA ASP A 130 22.91 -2.87 -10.75
C ASP A 130 23.58 -2.23 -11.98
N ARG A 131 23.39 -2.82 -13.17
CA ARG A 131 23.87 -2.25 -14.43
C ARG A 131 23.23 -0.89 -14.73
N ILE A 132 21.91 -0.77 -14.53
CA ILE A 132 21.16 0.48 -14.73
C ILE A 132 21.67 1.55 -13.77
N ALA A 133 21.91 1.21 -12.50
CA ALA A 133 22.45 2.13 -11.51
C ALA A 133 23.81 2.66 -11.93
N ARG A 134 24.73 1.79 -12.38
CA ARG A 134 26.06 2.21 -12.85
C ARG A 134 26.01 3.11 -14.08
N LEU A 135 25.04 2.93 -14.97
CA LEU A 135 24.86 3.76 -16.16
C LEU A 135 24.18 5.11 -15.87
N THR A 136 23.28 5.14 -14.90
CA THR A 136 22.49 6.33 -14.55
C THR A 136 23.21 7.22 -13.53
N TYR A 137 24.05 6.64 -12.68
CA TYR A 137 24.86 7.32 -11.67
C TYR A 137 25.75 8.45 -12.21
N PRO A 138 26.67 8.21 -13.19
CA PRO A 138 27.53 9.26 -13.73
C PRO A 138 26.74 10.35 -14.47
N LYS A 139 25.51 10.04 -14.90
CA LYS A 139 24.61 10.97 -15.56
C LYS A 139 23.83 11.86 -14.56
N GLY A 140 24.10 11.74 -13.26
CA GLY A 140 23.49 12.57 -12.22
C GLY A 140 22.03 12.21 -11.91
N ALA A 141 21.59 10.98 -12.24
CA ALA A 141 20.17 10.61 -12.15
C ALA A 141 19.55 10.71 -10.74
N PHE A 142 20.39 10.53 -9.72
CA PHE A 142 20.02 10.57 -8.31
C PHE A 142 20.62 11.79 -7.59
N GLY A 143 21.09 12.80 -8.34
CA GLY A 143 21.90 13.90 -7.84
C GLY A 143 23.38 13.52 -7.67
N PHE A 144 24.26 14.52 -7.63
CA PHE A 144 25.71 14.34 -7.52
C PHE A 144 26.19 14.01 -6.10
N GLU A 145 25.34 14.20 -5.09
CA GLU A 145 25.64 13.90 -3.68
C GLU A 145 25.32 12.45 -3.27
N CYS A 146 24.61 11.71 -4.11
CA CYS A 146 24.24 10.34 -3.82
C CYS A 146 25.45 9.41 -4.05
N SER A 147 25.65 8.40 -3.20
CA SER A 147 26.64 7.35 -3.46
C SER A 147 26.07 6.28 -4.39
N LEU A 148 26.93 5.59 -5.14
CA LEU A 148 26.51 4.52 -6.06
C LEU A 148 25.70 3.43 -5.34
N ASP A 149 26.14 3.04 -4.15
CA ASP A 149 25.44 2.02 -3.34
C ASP A 149 24.04 2.47 -2.95
N ARG A 150 23.86 3.74 -2.59
CA ARG A 150 22.56 4.30 -2.23
C ARG A 150 21.64 4.39 -3.44
N ALA A 151 22.18 4.71 -4.63
CA ALA A 151 21.43 4.67 -5.89
C ALA A 151 20.97 3.24 -6.25
N ILE A 152 21.84 2.23 -6.07
CA ILE A 152 21.49 0.83 -6.27
C ILE A 152 20.36 0.41 -5.31
N GLN A 153 20.48 0.76 -4.03
CA GLN A 153 19.44 0.43 -3.05
C GLN A 153 18.10 1.13 -3.34
N ALA A 154 18.14 2.37 -3.80
CA ALA A 154 16.94 3.08 -4.23
C ALA A 154 16.25 2.35 -5.40
N LEU A 155 17.00 1.99 -6.44
CA LEU A 155 16.47 1.27 -7.60
C LEU A 155 15.97 -0.14 -7.25
N LYS A 156 16.60 -0.83 -6.28
CA LYS A 156 16.11 -2.14 -5.80
C LYS A 156 14.72 -2.07 -5.18
N ASN A 157 14.37 -0.93 -4.58
CA ASN A 157 13.06 -0.70 -3.98
C ASN A 157 11.99 -0.29 -5.01
N TYR A 158 12.38 -0.01 -6.26
CA TYR A 158 11.45 0.40 -7.30
C TYR A 158 10.74 -0.80 -7.94
N ASN A 159 9.53 -0.56 -8.46
CA ASN A 159 8.81 -1.50 -9.31
C ASN A 159 9.29 -1.38 -10.77
N ASP A 160 8.92 -2.35 -11.60
CA ASP A 160 9.32 -2.34 -13.02
C ASP A 160 8.85 -1.06 -13.73
N PHE A 161 7.65 -0.57 -13.40
CA PHE A 161 7.15 0.69 -13.93
C PHE A 161 8.05 1.88 -13.58
N ALA A 162 8.45 2.06 -12.33
CA ALA A 162 9.31 3.17 -11.92
C ALA A 162 10.72 3.05 -12.52
N ILE A 163 11.28 1.84 -12.59
CA ILE A 163 12.56 1.60 -13.28
C ILE A 163 12.43 1.99 -14.76
N HIS A 164 11.34 1.58 -15.41
CA HIS A 164 11.08 1.93 -16.80
C HIS A 164 10.94 3.45 -17.00
N GLN A 165 10.23 4.15 -16.10
CA GLN A 165 10.10 5.61 -16.15
C GLN A 165 11.44 6.33 -15.99
N VAL A 166 12.29 5.88 -15.06
CA VAL A 166 13.65 6.41 -14.90
C VAL A 166 14.41 6.26 -16.23
N LEU A 167 14.41 5.06 -16.82
CA LEU A 167 15.08 4.83 -18.10
C LEU A 167 14.54 5.74 -19.20
N LEU A 168 13.23 5.86 -19.36
CA LEU A 168 12.62 6.73 -20.37
C LEU A 168 13.01 8.20 -20.19
N PHE A 169 12.97 8.70 -18.96
CA PHE A 169 13.35 10.08 -18.65
C PHE A 169 14.82 10.35 -19.03
N PHE A 170 15.73 9.43 -18.68
CA PHE A 170 17.15 9.60 -19.00
C PHE A 170 17.48 9.40 -20.48
N PHE A 171 16.86 8.45 -21.17
CA PHE A 171 17.12 8.24 -22.59
C PHE A 171 16.56 9.36 -23.45
N THR A 172 15.35 9.86 -23.17
CA THR A 172 14.74 10.95 -23.95
C THR A 172 15.45 12.29 -23.69
N TRP A 173 15.77 12.61 -22.44
CA TRP A 173 16.47 13.84 -22.09
C TRP A 173 17.90 13.87 -22.66
N PHE A 174 18.61 12.74 -22.63
CA PHE A 174 19.95 12.64 -23.22
C PHE A 174 19.92 12.80 -24.74
N LEU A 175 18.94 12.21 -25.43
CA LEU A 175 18.80 12.37 -26.89
C LEU A 175 18.51 13.83 -27.26
N LEU A 176 17.68 14.52 -26.47
CA LEU A 176 17.40 15.94 -26.62
C LEU A 176 18.64 16.82 -26.40
N ILE A 177 19.40 16.61 -25.33
CA ILE A 177 20.63 17.37 -25.07
C ILE A 177 21.67 17.12 -26.16
N SER A 178 21.90 15.86 -26.54
CA SER A 178 22.88 15.50 -27.57
C SER A 178 22.55 16.13 -28.92
N CYS A 179 21.26 16.27 -29.23
CA CYS A 179 20.77 16.92 -30.44
C CYS A 179 20.98 18.45 -30.40
N PHE A 180 20.89 19.07 -29.22
CA PHE A 180 21.13 20.51 -29.04
C PHE A 180 22.62 20.87 -28.97
N THR A 181 23.49 19.98 -28.50
CA THR A 181 24.95 20.23 -28.42
C THR A 181 25.70 19.93 -29.71
N SER A 182 25.03 19.40 -30.74
CA SER A 182 25.63 19.10 -32.05
C SER A 182 25.42 20.21 -33.11
N TYR A 183 25.02 21.41 -32.69
CA TYR A 183 24.92 22.62 -33.52
C TYR A 183 25.88 23.69 -33.03
#